data_AF-A0A920U383-F1
#
_entry.id   AF-A0A920U383-F1
#
_cell.length_a   1.000
_cell.length_b   1.000
_cell.length_c   1.000
_cell.angle_alpha   90.00
_cell.angle_beta   90.00
_cell.angle_gamma   90.00
#
_symmetry.space_group_name_H-M   'P 1'
#
loop_
_entity.id
_entity.type
_entity.pdbx_description
1 polymer ?
#
loop_
_entity_poly.entity_id
_entity_poly.type
_entity_poly.pdbx_seq_one_letter_code
_entity_poly.pdbx_strand_id
1 'polypeptide(L)'
;MEQRQAFTDEFMALMVRTYATAMFEYTGREEIVFEPYQYEPDARTSIVQTRIALPGQAPVPVDYAFLRFATGRWKIYDVKIDGISLILSYRRSYNQIIQRQGLDSLIESLRAQSDSN
;
A
#
# COMPACT_ATOMS: atom_id res chain seq x y z
N MET A 1 10.57 -18.81 -11.49
CA MET A 1 10.77 -18.06 -10.22
C MET A 1 11.23 -16.63 -10.48
N GLU A 2 11.97 -16.39 -11.56
CA GLU A 2 12.46 -15.06 -11.97
C GLU A 2 11.36 -14.00 -12.16
N GLN A 3 10.30 -14.28 -12.94
CA GLN A 3 9.21 -13.33 -13.18
C GLN A 3 8.46 -12.92 -11.90
N ARG A 4 8.28 -13.83 -10.93
CA ARG A 4 7.62 -13.52 -9.65
C ARG A 4 8.48 -12.58 -8.81
N GLN A 5 9.79 -12.83 -8.78
CA GLN A 5 10.73 -11.98 -8.07
C GLN A 5 10.80 -10.59 -8.72
N ALA A 6 10.98 -10.54 -10.05
CA ALA A 6 10.98 -9.29 -10.81
C ALA A 6 9.71 -8.47 -10.58
N PHE A 7 8.52 -9.08 -10.70
CA PHE A 7 7.26 -8.39 -10.39
C PHE A 7 7.24 -7.85 -8.94
N THR A 8 7.69 -8.66 -7.98
CA THR A 8 7.67 -8.27 -6.56
C THR A 8 8.57 -7.07 -6.30
N ASP A 9 9.77 -7.05 -6.90
CA ASP A 9 10.74 -5.97 -6.74
C ASP A 9 10.24 -4.68 -7.38
N GLU A 10 9.75 -4.75 -8.62
CA GLU A 10 9.22 -3.58 -9.33
C GLU A 10 7.94 -3.03 -8.67
N PHE A 11 7.07 -3.91 -8.18
CA PHE A 11 5.89 -3.50 -7.44
C PHE A 11 6.25 -2.81 -6.12
N MET A 12 7.23 -3.34 -5.38
CA MET A 12 7.73 -2.68 -4.17
C MET A 12 8.34 -1.32 -4.46
N ALA A 13 9.13 -1.19 -5.54
CA ALA A 13 9.71 0.09 -5.96
C ALA A 13 8.63 1.13 -6.31
N LEU A 14 7.62 0.74 -7.09
CA LEU A 14 6.48 1.59 -7.41
C LEU A 14 5.76 2.06 -6.15
N MET A 15 5.45 1.12 -5.24
CA MET A 15 4.80 1.43 -3.97
C MET A 15 5.64 2.42 -3.14
N VAL A 16 6.94 2.16 -2.95
CA VAL A 16 7.80 3.10 -2.22
C VAL A 16 7.76 4.47 -2.88
N ARG A 17 7.89 4.58 -4.20
CA ARG A 17 7.89 5.88 -4.89
C ARG A 17 6.55 6.62 -4.81
N THR A 18 5.43 5.94 -5.09
CA THR A 18 4.10 6.55 -5.07
C THR A 18 3.74 7.10 -3.69
N TYR A 19 4.12 6.40 -2.62
CA TYR A 19 3.76 6.81 -1.25
C TYR A 19 4.88 7.56 -0.53
N ALA A 20 6.16 7.40 -0.90
CA ALA A 20 7.24 8.22 -0.38
C ALA A 20 7.04 9.68 -0.74
N THR A 21 6.52 9.99 -1.94
CA THR A 21 6.14 11.38 -2.28
C THR A 21 5.12 11.95 -1.30
N ALA A 22 4.07 11.19 -0.97
CA ALA A 22 3.09 11.60 0.04
C ALA A 22 3.72 11.73 1.46
N MET A 23 4.74 10.92 1.77
CA MET A 23 5.53 11.05 3.01
C MET A 23 6.54 12.21 2.98
N PHE A 24 6.97 12.70 1.82
CA PHE A 24 7.81 13.89 1.67
C PHE A 24 6.98 15.18 1.71
N GLU A 25 5.72 15.11 1.26
CA GLU A 25 4.74 16.18 1.47
C GLU A 25 4.31 16.30 2.93
N TYR A 26 4.47 15.23 3.72
CA TYR A 26 4.31 15.26 5.17
C TYR A 26 5.42 16.14 5.78
N THR A 27 5.06 17.36 6.16
CA THR A 27 5.96 18.33 6.77
C THR A 27 6.23 18.07 8.25
N GLY A 28 5.59 17.03 8.82
CA GLY A 28 5.62 16.75 10.26
C GLY A 28 4.66 17.62 11.07
N ARG A 29 3.80 18.38 10.39
CA ARG A 29 2.80 19.27 11.00
C ARG A 29 1.39 18.69 10.90
N GLU A 30 1.22 17.66 10.09
CA GLU A 30 -0.04 16.98 9.85
C GLU A 30 -0.34 16.09 11.06
N GLU A 31 -1.51 16.28 11.65
CA GLU A 31 -1.95 15.51 12.80
C GLU A 31 -2.46 14.13 12.35
N ILE A 32 -1.89 13.07 12.92
CA ILE A 32 -2.35 11.69 12.73
C ILE A 32 -3.10 11.26 13.99
N VAL A 33 -4.42 11.13 13.87
CA VAL A 33 -5.28 10.66 14.96
C VAL A 33 -5.49 9.16 14.79
N PHE A 34 -5.15 8.38 15.82
CA PHE A 34 -5.47 6.95 15.87
C PHE A 34 -6.86 6.76 16.46
N GLU A 35 -7.70 6.01 15.74
CA GLU A 35 -9.02 5.63 16.26
C GLU A 35 -8.87 4.60 17.39
N PRO A 36 -9.85 4.49 18.30
CA PRO A 36 -9.83 3.48 19.35
C PRO A 36 -9.60 2.07 18.78
N TYR A 37 -8.56 1.42 19.26
CA TYR A 37 -8.18 0.08 18.84
C TYR A 37 -8.52 -0.95 19.91
N GLN A 38 -9.25 -2.00 19.53
CA GLN A 38 -9.52 -3.13 20.39
C GLN A 38 -8.46 -4.21 20.17
N TYR A 39 -7.67 -4.48 21.21
CA TYR A 39 -6.62 -5.48 21.15
C TYR A 39 -7.17 -6.90 21.28
N GLU A 40 -6.76 -7.76 20.34
CA GLU A 40 -7.07 -9.18 20.33
C GLU A 40 -5.76 -10.00 20.41
N PRO A 41 -5.49 -10.72 21.52
CA PRO A 41 -4.20 -11.38 21.76
C PRO A 41 -3.83 -12.45 20.72
N ASP A 42 -4.82 -13.19 20.25
CA ASP A 42 -4.66 -14.31 19.32
C ASP A 42 -4.96 -13.94 17.86
N ALA A 43 -5.20 -12.66 17.60
CA ALA A 43 -5.48 -12.19 16.24
C ALA A 43 -4.31 -12.47 15.30
N ARG A 44 -4.65 -13.05 14.14
CA ARG A 44 -3.72 -13.22 13.02
C ARG A 44 -3.71 -12.01 12.10
N THR A 45 -4.81 -11.27 12.07
CA THR A 45 -4.98 -10.05 11.28
C THR A 45 -5.51 -8.94 12.17
N SER A 46 -5.15 -7.70 11.88
CA SER A 46 -5.65 -6.54 12.61
C SER A 46 -5.78 -5.36 11.66
N ILE A 47 -6.68 -4.43 11.98
CA ILE A 47 -6.81 -3.16 11.26
C ILE A 47 -6.57 -2.05 12.27
N VAL A 48 -5.59 -1.20 11.98
CA VAL A 48 -5.36 0.05 12.71
C VAL A 48 -5.91 1.17 11.84
N GLN A 49 -6.86 1.93 12.37
CA GLN A 49 -7.50 3.02 11.65
C GLN A 49 -6.92 4.36 12.12
N THR A 50 -6.63 5.23 11.17
CA THR A 50 -6.18 6.59 11.45
C THR A 50 -6.95 7.62 10.65
N ARG A 51 -6.92 8.86 11.12
CA ARG A 51 -7.33 10.06 10.38
C ARG A 51 -6.12 10.95 10.21
N ILE A 52 -5.79 11.28 8.97
CA ILE A 52 -4.67 12.18 8.66
C ILE A 52 -5.25 13.55 8.31
N ALA A 53 -4.95 14.55 9.13
CA ALA A 53 -5.37 15.92 8.87
C ALA A 53 -4.47 16.57 7.81
N LEU A 54 -5.07 17.07 6.73
CA LEU A 54 -4.38 17.82 5.69
C LEU A 54 -4.79 19.31 5.78
N PRO A 55 -3.86 20.27 5.58
CA PRO A 55 -4.19 21.69 5.66
C PRO A 55 -5.33 22.08 4.70
N GLY A 56 -6.38 22.69 5.25
CA GLY A 56 -7.52 23.19 4.46
C GLY A 56 -8.43 22.11 3.88
N GLN A 57 -8.29 20.84 4.27
CA GLN A 57 -9.10 19.72 3.79
C GLN A 57 -9.69 18.93 4.96
N ALA A 58 -10.72 18.12 4.66
CA ALA A 58 -11.25 17.17 5.63
C ALA A 58 -10.20 16.08 5.95
N PRO A 59 -10.13 15.56 7.20
CA PRO A 59 -9.21 14.48 7.53
C PRO A 59 -9.45 13.23 6.68
N VAL A 60 -8.39 12.69 6.10
CA VAL A 60 -8.46 11.51 5.25
C VAL A 60 -8.37 10.25 6.11
N PRO A 61 -9.33 9.31 6.04
CA PRO A 61 -9.23 8.04 6.73
C PRO A 61 -8.21 7.13 6.04
N VAL A 62 -7.29 6.58 6.84
CA VAL A 62 -6.27 5.64 6.40
C VAL A 62 -6.29 4.41 7.30
N ASP A 63 -6.65 3.26 6.73
CA ASP A 63 -6.68 1.99 7.43
C ASP A 63 -5.45 1.15 7.06
N TYR A 64 -4.71 0.69 8.06
CA TYR A 64 -3.57 -0.20 7.89
C TYR A 64 -3.98 -1.63 8.25
N ALA A 65 -3.97 -2.53 7.26
CA ALA A 65 -4.26 -3.94 7.47
C ALA A 65 -2.97 -4.71 7.78
N PHE A 66 -2.91 -5.31 8.96
CA PHE A 66 -1.76 -6.03 9.48
C PHE A 66 -1.95 -7.54 9.42
N LEU A 67 -0.86 -8.26 9.19
CA LEU A 67 -0.75 -9.71 9.29
C LEU A 67 0.34 -10.07 10.30
N ARG A 68 0.01 -10.95 11.24
CA ARG A 68 0.97 -11.53 12.19
C ARG A 68 1.65 -12.74 11.57
N PHE A 69 2.97 -12.67 11.43
CA PHE A 69 3.78 -13.78 10.96
C PHE A 69 4.01 -14.80 12.08
N ALA A 70 4.38 -16.03 11.72
CA ALA A 70 4.73 -17.09 12.69
C ALA A 70 5.87 -16.68 13.64
N THR A 71 6.71 -15.72 13.23
CA THR A 71 7.74 -15.09 14.07
C THR A 71 7.19 -14.15 15.15
N GLY A 72 5.87 -13.98 15.24
CA GLY A 72 5.19 -13.03 16.12
C GLY A 72 5.18 -11.58 15.62
N ARG A 73 5.93 -11.26 14.55
CA ARG A 73 6.02 -9.91 13.98
C ARG A 73 4.79 -9.55 13.18
N TRP A 74 4.26 -8.36 13.42
CA TRP A 74 3.23 -7.74 12.60
C TRP A 74 3.86 -7.02 11.42
N LYS A 75 3.27 -7.16 10.23
CA LYS A 75 3.59 -6.31 9.07
C LYS A 75 2.30 -5.85 8.43
N ILE A 76 2.33 -4.64 7.89
CA ILE A 76 1.27 -4.15 7.03
C ILE A 76 1.31 -4.97 5.74
N TYR A 77 0.18 -5.51 5.34
CA TYR A 77 0.03 -6.16 4.05
C TYR A 77 -0.86 -5.37 3.11
N ASP A 78 -1.70 -4.46 3.59
CA ASP A 78 -2.50 -3.56 2.74
C ASP A 78 -2.75 -2.23 3.46
N VAL A 79 -2.94 -1.17 2.69
CA VAL A 79 -3.37 0.14 3.17
C VAL A 79 -4.65 0.50 2.43
N LYS A 80 -5.62 1.06 3.12
CA LYS A 80 -6.83 1.60 2.51
C LYS A 80 -6.88 3.09 2.74
N ILE A 81 -7.03 3.84 1.66
CA ILE A 81 -7.20 5.30 1.72
C ILE A 81 -8.64 5.55 1.29
N ASP A 82 -9.41 6.21 2.15
CA ASP A 82 -10.84 6.47 1.89
C ASP A 82 -11.62 5.19 1.54
N GLY A 83 -11.33 4.10 2.27
CA GLY A 83 -11.92 2.78 2.07
C GLY A 83 -11.41 2.00 0.84
N ILE A 84 -10.58 2.61 0.00
CA ILE A 84 -10.03 1.99 -1.20
C ILE A 84 -8.73 1.25 -0.87
N SER A 85 -8.77 -0.08 -0.92
CA SER A 85 -7.58 -0.95 -0.81
C SER A 85 -6.61 -0.72 -1.97
N LEU A 86 -5.36 -0.45 -1.63
CA LEU A 86 -4.29 -0.28 -2.59
C LEU A 86 -4.01 -1.58 -3.33
N ILE A 87 -3.85 -2.71 -2.61
CA ILE A 87 -3.60 -4.01 -3.25
C ILE A 87 -4.71 -4.37 -4.23
N LEU A 88 -5.98 -4.20 -3.83
CA LEU A 88 -7.10 -4.55 -4.71
C LEU A 88 -7.17 -3.63 -5.93
N SER A 89 -6.81 -2.35 -5.77
CA SER A 89 -6.73 -1.40 -6.88
C SER A 89 -5.68 -1.84 -7.91
N TYR A 90 -4.45 -2.10 -7.48
CA TYR A 90 -3.38 -2.58 -8.36
C TYR A 90 -3.71 -3.92 -8.98
N ARG A 91 -4.23 -4.88 -8.21
CA ARG A 91 -4.63 -6.19 -8.74
C ARG A 91 -5.64 -6.07 -9.88
N ARG A 92 -6.61 -5.14 -9.79
CA ARG A 92 -7.57 -4.90 -10.88
C ARG A 92 -6.88 -4.36 -12.13
N SER A 93 -6.05 -3.32 -11.99
CA SER A 93 -5.32 -2.72 -13.11
C SER A 93 -4.37 -3.72 -13.77
N TYR A 94 -3.67 -4.53 -12.98
CA TYR A 94 -2.71 -5.52 -13.47
C TYR A 94 -3.39 -6.70 -14.14
N ASN A 95 -4.52 -7.18 -13.60
CA ASN A 95 -5.28 -8.22 -14.28
C ASN A 95 -5.74 -7.80 -15.68
N GLN A 96 -6.11 -6.52 -15.86
CA GLN A 96 -6.46 -6.00 -17.19
C GLN A 96 -5.28 -6.01 -18.16
N ILE A 97 -4.07 -5.69 -17.69
CA ILE A 97 -2.84 -5.74 -18.50
C ILE A 97 -2.48 -7.19 -18.82
N ILE A 98 -2.45 -8.07 -17.81
CA ILE A 98 -2.10 -9.49 -17.97
C ILE A 98 -3.03 -10.17 -18.95
N GLN A 99 -4.35 -9.92 -18.86
CA GLN A 99 -5.34 -10.51 -19.78
C GLN A 99 -5.15 -10.05 -21.23
N ARG A 100 -4.62 -8.85 -21.45
CA ARG A 100 -4.46 -8.26 -22.80
C ARG A 100 -3.08 -8.53 -23.41
N GLN A 101 -2.03 -8.54 -22.60
CA GLN A 101 -0.64 -8.42 -23.05
C GLN A 101 0.31 -9.44 -22.38
N GLY A 102 -0.16 -10.17 -21.36
CA GLY A 102 0.67 -11.11 -20.61
C GLY A 102 1.45 -10.48 -19.44
N LEU A 103 2.13 -11.33 -18.67
CA LEU A 103 2.85 -10.93 -17.46
C LEU A 103 4.13 -10.13 -17.75
N ASP A 104 4.81 -10.43 -18.86
CA ASP A 104 6.05 -9.73 -19.24
C ASP A 104 5.78 -8.24 -19.51
N SER A 105 4.71 -7.91 -20.24
CA SER A 105 4.31 -6.52 -20.47
C SER A 105 3.92 -5.77 -19.20
N LEU A 106 3.38 -6.47 -18.20
CA LEU A 106 3.16 -5.86 -16.88
C LEU A 106 4.49 -5.50 -16.22
N ILE A 107 5.46 -6.42 -16.21
CA ILE A 107 6.79 -6.18 -15.62
C ILE A 107 7.50 -5.01 -16.33
N GLU A 108 7.44 -4.96 -17.66
CA GLU A 108 7.98 -3.85 -18.46
C GLU A 108 7.27 -2.52 -18.13
N SER A 109 5.94 -2.54 -18.00
CA SER A 109 5.18 -1.34 -17.61
C SER A 109 5.52 -0.85 -16.20
N LEU A 110 5.80 -1.77 -15.27
CA LEU A 110 6.21 -1.40 -13.91
C LEU A 110 7.61 -0.77 -13.93
N ARG A 111 8.56 -1.36 -14.66
CA ARG A 111 9.90 -0.79 -14.88
C ARG A 111 9.84 0.61 -15.46
N ALA A 112 9.05 0.80 -16.51
CA ALA A 112 8.89 2.12 -17.13
C ALA A 112 8.32 3.16 -16.17
N GLN A 113 7.38 2.79 -15.29
CA GLN A 113 6.85 3.69 -14.26
C GLN A 113 7.85 3.98 -13.13
N SER A 114 8.72 3.02 -12.82
CA SER A 114 9.83 3.19 -11.88
C SER A 114 10.89 4.16 -12.43
N ASP A 115 11.23 4.08 -13.73
CA ASP A 115 12.30 4.86 -14.37
C ASP A 115 11.88 6.29 -14.79
N SER A 116 10.59 6.57 -14.92
CA SER A 116 10.09 7.83 -15.50
C SER A 116 9.81 8.96 -14.48
N ASN A 117 10.69 9.21 -13.50
CA ASN A 117 10.91 10.56 -12.90
C ASN A 117 12.25 10.62 -12.17
#